data_AF-A0A7T4EHC6-F1
#
_entry.id   AF-A0A7T4EHC6-F1
#
_cell.length_a   1.000
_cell.length_b   1.000
_cell.length_c   1.000
_cell.angle_alpha   90.00
_cell.angle_beta   90.00
_cell.angle_gamma   90.00
#
_symmetry.space_group_name_H-M   'P 1'
#
loop_
_entity.id
_entity.type
_entity.pdbx_description
1 polymer ?
#
loop_
_entity_poly.entity_id
_entity_poly.type
_entity_poly.pdbx_seq_one_letter_code
_entity_poly.pdbx_strand_id
1 'polypeptide(L)'
;MTDFRKILSLVVRQRSYRQIATAVGCSHQTVARVKAEATRRGVFTIADVDKLSDEDVASWFVDGRRSVSEEFVTPDFAAICRARSFVSKPSLKSLWLTYCSQPVAEGKRLYGFDRFRELVNEYVLASGSGCCDSP
;
A
#
# COMPACT_ATOMS: atom_id res chain seq x y z
N MET A 1 21.27 -2.22 -0.53
CA MET A 1 20.20 -1.40 -1.15
C MET A 1 19.81 -2.13 -2.42
N THR A 2 18.52 -2.40 -2.66
CA THR A 2 18.09 -3.26 -3.78
C THR A 2 18.07 -2.46 -5.08
N ASP A 3 18.87 -2.87 -6.07
CA ASP A 3 18.94 -2.21 -7.38
C ASP A 3 17.74 -2.58 -8.27
N PHE A 4 16.59 -1.93 -8.06
CA PHE A 4 15.36 -2.20 -8.80
C PHE A 4 15.50 -1.95 -10.31
N ARG A 5 16.28 -0.96 -10.73
CA ARG A 5 16.58 -0.69 -12.14
C ARG A 5 17.29 -1.86 -12.80
N LYS A 6 18.24 -2.48 -12.08
CA LYS A 6 18.95 -3.67 -12.54
C LYS A 6 17.99 -4.84 -12.71
N ILE A 7 17.07 -5.05 -11.77
CA ILE A 7 16.02 -6.07 -11.89
C ILE A 7 15.13 -5.79 -13.12
N LEU A 8 14.68 -4.55 -13.32
CA LEU A 8 13.87 -4.14 -14.49
C LEU A 8 14.58 -4.43 -15.82
N SER A 9 15.86 -4.08 -15.92
CA SER A 9 16.66 -4.35 -17.12
C SER A 9 16.78 -5.85 -17.43
N LEU A 10 16.87 -6.69 -16.40
CA LEU A 10 16.97 -8.14 -16.53
C LEU A 10 15.62 -8.79 -16.88
N VAL A 11 14.53 -8.26 -16.33
CA VAL A 11 13.15 -8.67 -16.63
C VAL A 11 12.81 -8.38 -18.08
N VAL A 12 13.15 -7.18 -18.57
CA VAL A 12 12.95 -6.77 -19.97
C VAL A 12 13.75 -7.65 -20.94
N ARG A 13 14.97 -8.08 -20.56
CA ARG A 13 15.80 -9.01 -21.34
C ARG A 13 15.30 -10.47 -21.31
N GLN A 14 14.11 -10.73 -20.77
CA GLN A 14 13.49 -12.06 -20.62
C GLN A 14 14.39 -13.11 -19.96
N ARG A 15 15.26 -12.70 -19.01
CA ARG A 15 16.05 -13.66 -18.24
C ARG A 15 15.14 -14.48 -17.32
N SER A 16 15.47 -15.74 -17.09
CA SER A 16 14.71 -16.60 -16.19
C SER A 16 14.73 -16.04 -14.76
N TYR A 17 13.58 -16.05 -14.08
CA TYR A 17 13.40 -15.52 -12.71
C TYR A 17 14.51 -15.96 -11.74
N ARG A 18 14.94 -17.22 -11.84
CA ARG A 18 16.01 -17.79 -11.00
C ARG A 18 17.35 -17.11 -11.24
N GLN A 19 17.70 -16.81 -12.49
CA GLN A 19 18.94 -16.09 -12.83
C GLN A 19 18.90 -14.65 -12.34
N ILE A 20 17.74 -13.99 -12.41
CA ILE A 20 17.57 -12.62 -11.92
C ILE A 20 17.73 -12.57 -10.39
N ALA A 21 17.07 -13.50 -9.69
CA ALA A 21 17.17 -13.62 -8.24
C ALA A 21 18.60 -13.87 -7.77
N THR A 22 19.33 -14.78 -8.43
CA THR A 22 20.75 -15.04 -8.13
C THR A 22 21.65 -13.84 -8.48
N ALA A 23 21.40 -13.16 -9.60
CA ALA A 23 22.24 -12.05 -10.06
C ALA A 23 22.10 -10.78 -9.20
N VAL A 24 20.95 -10.57 -8.55
CA VAL A 24 20.66 -9.37 -7.74
C VAL A 24 20.53 -9.71 -6.24
N GLY A 25 20.66 -10.99 -5.86
CA GLY A 25 20.54 -11.43 -4.47
C GLY A 25 19.16 -11.18 -3.86
N CYS A 26 18.10 -11.15 -4.68
CA CYS A 26 16.76 -10.77 -4.27
C CYS A 26 15.77 -11.95 -4.29
N SER A 27 14.74 -11.91 -3.44
CA SER A 27 13.67 -12.92 -3.43
C SER A 27 12.90 -12.96 -4.76
N HIS A 28 12.40 -14.15 -5.13
CA HIS A 28 11.56 -14.35 -6.32
C HIS A 28 10.32 -13.46 -6.32
N GLN A 29 9.76 -13.17 -5.14
CA GLN A 29 8.61 -12.28 -4.97
C GLN A 29 8.92 -10.85 -5.42
N THR A 30 10.14 -10.36 -5.17
CA THR A 30 10.60 -9.04 -5.62
C THR A 30 10.68 -8.98 -7.14
N VAL A 31 11.21 -10.02 -7.78
CA VAL A 31 11.28 -10.12 -9.25
C VAL A 31 9.87 -10.15 -9.87
N ALA A 32 8.95 -10.91 -9.27
CA ALA A 32 7.56 -10.96 -9.72
C ALA A 32 6.85 -9.61 -9.59
N ARG A 33 7.06 -8.89 -8.47
CA ARG A 33 6.55 -7.53 -8.27
C ARG A 33 7.08 -6.55 -9.30
N VAL A 34 8.40 -6.55 -9.53
CA VAL A 34 9.03 -5.65 -10.52
C VAL A 34 8.48 -5.88 -11.92
N LYS A 35 8.27 -7.15 -12.30
CA LYS A 35 7.66 -7.48 -13.58
C LYS A 35 6.21 -7.02 -13.68
N ALA A 36 5.41 -7.23 -12.63
CA ALA A 36 4.01 -6.80 -12.62
C ALA A 36 3.89 -5.27 -12.78
N GLU A 37 4.73 -4.52 -12.06
CA GLU A 37 4.75 -3.06 -12.13
C GLU A 37 5.25 -2.56 -13.49
N ALA A 38 6.28 -3.20 -14.06
CA ALA A 38 6.75 -2.90 -15.41
C ALA A 38 5.63 -3.10 -16.46
N THR A 39 4.88 -4.20 -16.37
CA THR A 39 3.72 -4.44 -17.24
C THR A 39 2.62 -3.39 -17.03
N ARG A 40 2.31 -3.03 -15.78
CA ARG A 40 1.29 -2.01 -15.45
C ARG A 40 1.63 -0.65 -16.05
N ARG A 41 2.92 -0.29 -16.08
CA ARG A 41 3.42 0.99 -16.61
C ARG A 41 3.79 0.96 -18.10
N GLY A 42 3.68 -0.20 -18.75
CA GLY A 42 4.01 -0.36 -20.16
C GLY A 42 5.51 -0.37 -20.48
N VAL A 43 6.36 -0.71 -19.50
CA VAL A 43 7.82 -0.75 -19.68
C VAL A 43 8.25 -2.14 -20.14
N PHE A 44 8.50 -2.26 -21.44
CA PHE A 44 8.85 -3.54 -22.07
C PHE A 44 10.21 -3.53 -22.77
N THR A 45 10.87 -2.38 -22.89
CA THR A 45 12.15 -2.27 -23.61
C THR A 45 13.24 -1.64 -22.76
N ILE A 46 14.50 -1.91 -23.10
CA ILE A 46 15.66 -1.32 -22.39
C ILE A 46 15.69 0.19 -22.58
N ALA A 47 15.23 0.70 -23.72
CA ALA A 47 15.12 2.14 -23.95
C ALA A 47 14.14 2.80 -22.98
N ASP A 48 13.07 2.11 -22.56
CA ASP A 48 12.14 2.62 -21.57
C ASP A 48 12.73 2.57 -20.16
N VAL A 49 13.56 1.56 -19.85
CA VAL A 49 14.31 1.49 -18.58
C VAL A 49 15.39 2.57 -18.52
N ASP A 50 16.00 2.91 -19.65
CA ASP A 50 17.09 3.90 -19.71
C ASP A 50 16.60 5.34 -19.46
N LYS A 51 15.34 5.62 -19.85
CA LYS A 51 14.66 6.89 -19.55
C LYS A 51 14.33 7.08 -18.06
N LEU A 52 14.48 6.04 -17.25
CA LEU A 52 14.10 6.05 -15.83
C LEU A 52 15.36 6.10 -14.96
N SER A 53 15.35 7.03 -13.99
CA SER A 53 16.41 7.09 -13.00
C SER A 53 16.26 6.00 -11.94
N ASP A 54 17.35 5.62 -11.29
CA ASP A 54 17.30 4.65 -10.18
C ASP A 54 16.36 5.09 -9.05
N GLU A 55 16.29 6.40 -8.79
CA GLU A 55 15.37 7.01 -7.81
C GLU A 55 13.90 6.89 -8.26
N ASP A 56 13.62 7.14 -9.55
CA ASP A 56 12.27 6.99 -10.12
C ASP A 56 11.81 5.54 -10.01
N VAL A 57 12.67 4.59 -10.39
CA VAL A 57 12.35 3.16 -10.30
C VAL A 57 12.18 2.75 -8.84
N ALA A 58 13.06 3.21 -7.94
CA ALA A 58 12.93 2.94 -6.52
C ALA A 58 11.60 3.48 -5.97
N SER A 59 11.15 4.67 -6.39
CA SER A 59 9.87 5.26 -5.97
C SER A 59 8.66 4.39 -6.31
N TRP A 60 8.73 3.56 -7.36
CA TRP A 60 7.66 2.62 -7.71
C TRP A 60 7.52 1.50 -6.69
N PHE A 61 8.62 1.19 -5.99
CA PHE A 61 8.73 0.12 -5.01
C PHE A 61 8.84 0.64 -3.57
N VAL A 62 8.92 1.96 -3.36
CA VAL A 62 8.76 2.61 -2.05
C VAL A 62 7.32 2.43 -1.60
N ASP A 63 7.11 1.30 -0.93
CA ASP A 63 6.02 0.90 -0.05
C ASP A 63 4.64 1.57 -0.31
N GLY A 64 4.07 1.30 -1.48
CA GLY A 64 2.64 1.45 -1.76
C GLY A 64 1.79 0.35 -1.11
N ARG A 65 2.00 0.00 0.17
CA ARG A 65 1.14 -0.98 0.91
C ARG A 65 -0.32 -0.53 1.09
N ARG A 66 -0.77 0.50 0.38
CA ARG A 66 -2.14 1.02 0.40
C ARG A 66 -2.83 1.09 -0.98
N SER A 67 -2.31 0.46 -2.03
CA SER A 67 -3.09 0.30 -3.28
C SER A 67 -4.16 -0.81 -3.19
N VAL A 68 -4.61 -1.14 -1.97
CA VAL A 68 -5.86 -1.86 -1.70
C VAL A 68 -6.98 -0.83 -1.39
N SER A 69 -6.74 0.47 -1.58
CA SER A 69 -7.76 1.49 -1.31
C SER A 69 -8.67 1.81 -2.49
N GLU A 70 -8.38 1.34 -3.70
CA GLU A 70 -9.27 1.56 -4.87
C GLU A 70 -10.53 0.68 -4.79
N GLU A 71 -10.43 -0.52 -4.20
CA GLU A 71 -11.56 -1.44 -4.01
C GLU A 71 -12.21 -1.35 -2.62
N PHE A 72 -11.65 -0.60 -1.68
CA PHE A 72 -12.16 -0.55 -0.31
C PHE A 72 -12.71 0.83 0.01
N VAL A 73 -13.89 0.87 0.65
CA VAL A 73 -14.45 2.15 1.10
C VAL A 73 -13.51 2.74 2.14
N THR A 74 -13.03 3.95 1.92
CA THR A 74 -12.17 4.60 2.91
C THR A 74 -13.09 5.14 4.01
N PRO A 75 -12.95 4.69 5.27
CA PRO A 75 -13.77 5.22 6.35
C PRO A 75 -13.40 6.69 6.63
N ASP A 76 -14.37 7.47 7.11
CA ASP A 76 -14.13 8.87 7.45
C ASP A 76 -13.31 8.97 8.76
N PHE A 77 -11.99 8.91 8.62
CA PHE A 77 -11.05 8.94 9.75
C PHE A 77 -11.15 10.22 10.57
N ALA A 78 -11.47 11.35 9.94
CA ALA A 78 -11.61 12.63 10.61
C ALA A 78 -12.87 12.68 11.49
N ALA A 79 -13.98 12.10 11.04
CA ALA A 79 -15.21 11.95 11.83
C ALA A 79 -15.01 10.95 12.97
N ILE A 80 -14.31 9.83 12.73
CA ILE A 80 -13.97 8.82 13.74
C ILE A 80 -13.09 9.43 14.85
N CYS A 81 -12.05 10.18 14.48
CA CYS A 81 -11.17 10.82 15.46
C CYS A 81 -11.93 11.88 16.25
N ARG A 82 -12.73 12.73 15.57
CA ARG A 82 -13.59 13.72 16.26
C ARG A 82 -14.55 13.04 17.25
N ALA A 83 -15.23 11.96 16.84
CA ALA A 83 -16.11 11.20 17.71
C ALA A 83 -15.39 10.62 18.94
N ARG A 84 -14.12 10.22 18.79
CA ARG A 84 -13.28 9.72 19.89
C ARG A 84 -12.66 10.81 20.76
N SER A 85 -12.60 12.06 20.28
CA SER A 85 -12.15 13.22 21.07
C SER A 85 -13.21 13.74 22.05
N PHE A 86 -14.46 13.31 21.93
CA PHE A 86 -15.52 13.68 22.89
C PHE A 86 -15.41 12.89 24.21
N VAL A 87 -15.86 13.51 25.31
CA VAL A 87 -15.79 12.99 26.69
C VAL A 87 -16.48 11.63 26.85
N SER A 88 -17.49 11.33 26.03
CA SER A 88 -18.09 10.00 25.91
C SER A 88 -17.44 9.28 24.74
N LYS A 89 -16.50 8.37 25.02
CA LYS A 89 -15.74 7.62 24.01
C LYS A 89 -16.60 6.48 23.45
N PRO A 90 -17.20 6.58 22.25
CA PRO A 90 -17.77 5.41 21.60
C PRO A 90 -16.67 4.38 21.35
N SER A 91 -17.00 3.09 21.50
CA SER A 91 -16.04 2.03 21.21
C SER A 91 -15.67 2.02 19.72
N LEU A 92 -14.41 1.70 19.40
CA LEU A 92 -13.97 1.52 18.00
C LEU A 92 -14.84 0.50 17.25
N LYS A 93 -15.35 -0.51 17.96
CA LYS A 93 -16.27 -1.51 17.42
C LYS A 93 -17.62 -0.90 17.03
N SER A 94 -18.16 0.04 17.82
CA SER A 94 -19.39 0.75 17.46
C SER A 94 -19.19 1.62 16.22
N LEU A 95 -18.06 2.30 16.11
CA LEU A 95 -17.74 3.11 14.91
C LEU A 95 -17.55 2.23 13.66
N TRP A 96 -16.92 1.07 13.82
CA TRP A 96 -16.80 0.07 12.75
C TRP A 96 -18.16 -0.49 12.31
N LEU A 97 -19.07 -0.76 13.25
CA LEU A 97 -20.44 -1.18 12.93
C LEU A 97 -21.20 -0.10 12.16
N THR A 98 -21.13 1.16 12.61
CA THR A 98 -21.73 2.30 11.88
C THR A 98 -21.15 2.45 10.48
N TYR A 99 -19.86 2.18 10.30
CA TYR A 99 -19.20 2.16 9.00
C TYR A 99 -19.70 1.00 8.12
N CYS A 100 -19.85 -0.21 8.66
CA CYS A 100 -20.40 -1.35 7.94
C CYS A 100 -21.89 -1.23 7.61
N SER A 101 -22.65 -0.45 8.39
CA SER A 101 -24.06 -0.17 8.14
C SER A 101 -24.30 0.89 7.06
N GLN A 102 -23.26 1.58 6.59
CA GLN A 102 -23.41 2.54 5.49
C GLN A 102 -23.54 1.83 4.14
N PRO A 103 -24.43 2.29 3.25
CA PRO A 103 -24.56 1.72 1.92
C PRO A 103 -23.25 1.90 1.16
N VAL A 104 -22.57 0.77 0.88
CA VAL A 104 -21.35 0.75 0.08
C VAL A 104 -21.68 0.67 -1.40
N ALA A 105 -20.95 1.44 -2.21
CA ALA A 105 -21.08 1.41 -3.66
C ALA A 105 -20.71 0.03 -4.21
N GLU A 106 -21.39 -0.39 -5.27
CA GLU A 106 -21.17 -1.68 -5.93
C GLU A 106 -19.70 -1.84 -6.35
N GLY A 107 -19.10 -2.97 -6.01
CA GLY A 107 -17.67 -3.23 -6.24
C GLY A 107 -16.72 -2.74 -5.13
N LYS A 108 -17.22 -2.05 -4.09
CA LYS A 108 -16.39 -1.67 -2.94
C LYS A 108 -16.56 -2.63 -1.75
N ARG A 109 -15.43 -3.00 -1.13
CA ARG A 109 -15.36 -3.84 0.06
C ARG A 109 -15.19 -3.00 1.32
N LEU A 110 -15.82 -3.44 2.40
CA LEU A 110 -15.61 -2.88 3.73
C LEU A 110 -14.31 -3.45 4.32
N TYR A 111 -13.58 -2.64 5.09
CA TYR A 111 -12.43 -3.12 5.83
C TYR A 111 -12.87 -4.01 7.00
N GLY A 112 -12.13 -5.10 7.21
CA GLY A 112 -12.25 -5.89 8.44
C GLY A 112 -11.84 -5.07 9.67
N PHE A 113 -12.28 -5.52 10.85
CA PHE A 113 -12.08 -4.79 12.11
C PHE A 113 -10.60 -4.51 12.44
N ASP A 114 -9.71 -5.50 12.26
CA ASP A 114 -8.27 -5.33 12.50
C ASP A 114 -7.67 -4.27 11.59
N ARG A 115 -7.97 -4.31 10.29
CA ARG A 115 -7.47 -3.33 9.32
C ARG A 115 -8.01 -1.94 9.60
N PHE A 116 -9.28 -1.84 9.98
CA PHE A 116 -9.91 -0.58 10.39
C PHE A 116 -9.19 0.03 11.59
N ARG A 117 -8.86 -0.79 12.61
CA ARG A 117 -8.11 -0.33 13.79
C ARG A 117 -6.71 0.15 13.44
N GLU A 118 -5.97 -0.60 12.62
CA GLU A 118 -4.64 -0.19 12.15
C GLU A 118 -4.69 1.16 11.43
N LEU A 119 -5.61 1.32 10.48
CA LEU A 119 -5.75 2.54 9.69
C LEU A 119 -6.09 3.76 10.55
N VAL A 120 -6.97 3.61 11.55
CA VAL A 120 -7.28 4.68 12.51
C VAL A 120 -6.05 5.04 13.33
N ASN A 121 -5.27 4.05 13.78
CA ASN A 121 -4.05 4.31 14.55
C ASN A 121 -2.98 5.03 13.72
N GLU A 122 -2.75 4.57 12.48
CA GLU A 122 -1.86 5.23 11.53
C GLU A 122 -2.30 6.69 11.26
N TYR A 123 -3.61 6.94 11.12
CA TYR A 123 -4.14 8.29 10.91
C TYR A 123 -3.93 9.19 12.13
N VAL A 124 -4.15 8.68 13.35
CA VAL A 124 -3.91 9.41 14.59
C VAL A 124 -2.43 9.76 14.75
N LEU A 125 -1.54 8.80 14.49
CA LEU A 125 -0.09 9.00 14.50
C LEU A 125 0.37 10.04 13.46
N ALA A 126 -0.17 9.97 12.24
CA ALA A 126 0.16 10.90 11.17
C ALA A 126 -0.42 12.31 11.38
N SER A 127 -1.59 12.42 12.01
CA SER A 127 -2.29 13.69 12.21
C SER A 127 -1.77 14.47 13.42
N GLY A 128 -0.84 13.93 14.21
CA GLY A 128 -0.25 14.59 15.38
C GLY A 128 -1.24 14.88 16.53
N SER A 129 -2.53 14.57 16.35
CA SER A 129 -3.53 14.59 17.41
C SER A 129 -3.29 13.41 18.33
N GLY A 130 -2.40 13.58 19.30
CA GLY A 130 -2.18 12.65 20.39
C GLY A 130 -3.47 12.38 21.18
N CYS A 131 -4.32 11.51 20.66
CA CYS A 131 -5.35 10.86 21.47
C CYS A 131 -4.75 9.59 22.06
N CYS A 132 -3.93 9.84 23.08
CA CYS A 132 -3.72 9.03 24.27
C CYS A 132 -3.86 7.50 24.10
N ASP A 133 -2.67 6.91 24.14
CA ASP A 133 -2.32 5.57 24.58
C ASP A 133 -3.18 4.98 25.74
N SER A 134 -3.18 3.65 25.73
CA SER A 134 -3.42 2.69 26.82
C SER A 134 -4.85 2.26 27.17
N PRO A 135 -5.04 1.01 27.65
CA PRO A 135 -4.47 -0.27 27.18
C PRO A 135 -5.55 -1.24 26.64
#